data_AF-A0A2E4HI79-F1
#
_entry.id   AF-A0A2E4HI79-F1
#
_cell.length_a   1.000
_cell.length_b   1.000
_cell.length_c   1.000
_cell.angle_alpha   90.00
_cell.angle_beta   90.00
_cell.angle_gamma   90.00
#
_symmetry.space_group_name_H-M   'P 1'
#
loop_
_entity.id
_entity.type
_entity.pdbx_description
1 polymer ?
#
loop_
_entity_poly.entity_id
_entity_poly.type
_entity_poly.pdbx_seq_one_letter_code
_entity_poly.pdbx_strand_id
1 'polypeptide(L)'
;MAHEHKLEIFRGLLKFKSNTSKIWGVLIVLSIVTAVEVALGIIKPEFLVEERFMRMKLLNWIFIILTIFKAYYITWDFMHMRDEVKGLRRAVVWTAVFLICYLVFILLTEGDYIFDVYDSGFQSWDF
;
A
#
# COMPACT_ATOMS: atom_id res chain seq x y z
N MET A 1 -0.29 4.75 -36.90
CA MET A 1 -1.13 5.80 -36.29
C MET A 1 -0.52 6.15 -34.94
N ALA A 2 -0.17 7.42 -34.72
CA ALA A 2 0.58 7.87 -33.56
C ALA A 2 -0.19 7.56 -32.26
N HIS A 3 0.39 6.72 -31.41
CA HIS A 3 -0.13 6.49 -30.07
C HIS A 3 0.12 7.75 -29.25
N GLU A 4 -0.92 8.56 -29.04
CA GLU A 4 -0.88 9.71 -28.13
C GLU A 4 -0.51 9.23 -26.73
N HIS A 5 0.71 9.56 -26.31
CA HIS A 5 1.24 9.27 -24.99
C HIS A 5 0.50 10.16 -23.97
N LYS A 6 -0.53 9.61 -23.31
CA LYS A 6 -1.41 10.38 -22.41
C LYS A 6 -0.66 10.84 -21.15
N LEU A 7 -0.15 12.08 -21.18
CA LEU A 7 0.62 12.76 -20.14
C LEU A 7 -0.27 13.41 -19.06
N GLU A 8 -1.28 12.69 -18.59
CA GLU A 8 -2.26 13.19 -17.62
C GLU A 8 -2.10 12.48 -16.26
N ILE A 9 -2.01 13.26 -15.18
CA ILE A 9 -2.18 12.79 -13.79
C ILE A 9 -3.55 13.30 -13.29
N PHE A 10 -4.20 12.57 -12.36
CA PHE A 10 -5.50 12.92 -11.77
C PHE A 10 -6.63 13.16 -12.80
N ARG A 11 -6.87 12.20 -13.70
CA ARG A 11 -7.95 12.30 -14.71
C ARG A 11 -7.88 13.58 -15.59
N GLY A 12 -6.69 14.17 -15.77
CA GLY A 12 -6.48 15.31 -16.66
C GLY A 12 -6.24 16.66 -15.98
N LEU A 13 -6.15 16.71 -14.64
CA LEU A 13 -5.97 17.98 -13.90
C LEU A 13 -4.58 18.60 -14.08
N LEU A 14 -3.55 17.77 -14.30
CA LEU A 14 -2.19 18.21 -14.57
C LEU A 14 -1.73 17.58 -15.89
N LYS A 15 -1.56 18.43 -16.92
CA LYS A 15 -0.99 18.06 -18.22
C LYS A 15 0.49 18.39 -18.24
N PHE A 16 1.33 17.39 -18.48
CA PHE A 16 2.78 17.56 -18.55
C PHE A 16 3.24 17.62 -20.01
N LYS A 17 4.20 18.50 -20.29
CA LYS A 17 4.78 18.64 -21.63
C LYS A 17 5.76 17.50 -21.96
N SER A 18 6.32 16.84 -20.93
CA SER A 18 7.29 15.75 -21.08
C SER A 18 7.14 14.67 -19.99
N ASN A 19 7.66 13.48 -20.27
CA ASN A 19 7.77 12.39 -19.29
C ASN A 19 8.59 12.79 -18.06
N THR A 20 9.65 13.58 -18.24
CA THR A 20 10.49 14.07 -17.13
C THR A 20 9.73 15.01 -16.19
N SER A 21 8.93 15.94 -16.73
CA SER A 21 8.10 16.82 -15.89
C SER A 21 7.01 16.05 -15.14
N LYS A 22 6.47 14.99 -15.77
CA LYS A 22 5.49 14.11 -15.12
C LYS A 22 6.11 13.37 -13.93
N ILE A 23 7.30 12.80 -14.09
CA ILE A 23 8.03 12.10 -13.01
C ILE A 23 8.28 13.04 -11.83
N TRP A 24 8.76 14.26 -12.08
CA TRP A 24 8.95 15.27 -11.04
C TRP A 24 7.64 15.65 -10.33
N GLY A 25 6.54 15.77 -11.07
CA GLY A 25 5.22 16.01 -10.49
C GLY A 25 4.76 14.89 -9.55
N VAL A 26 4.88 13.63 -9.99
CA VAL A 26 4.54 12.46 -9.16
C VAL A 26 5.43 12.36 -7.94
N LEU A 27 6.73 12.60 -8.09
CA LEU A 27 7.71 12.57 -7.00
C LEU A 27 7.33 13.56 -5.90
N ILE A 28 7.02 14.80 -6.26
CA ILE A 28 6.63 15.84 -5.29
C ILE A 28 5.35 15.43 -4.55
N VAL A 29 4.34 14.93 -5.27
CA VAL A 29 3.09 14.46 -4.65
C VAL A 29 3.38 13.33 -3.66
N LEU A 30 4.16 12.33 -4.05
CA LEU A 30 4.51 11.21 -3.17
C LEU A 30 5.36 11.64 -1.97
N SER A 31 6.26 12.60 -2.15
CA SER A 31 7.04 13.18 -1.06
C SER A 31 6.14 13.87 -0.03
N ILE A 32 5.17 14.66 -0.49
CA ILE A 32 4.21 15.35 0.38
C ILE A 32 3.35 14.32 1.13
N VAL A 33 2.79 13.33 0.44
CA VAL A 33 1.99 12.26 1.05
C VAL A 33 2.80 11.54 2.14
N THR A 34 4.06 11.21 1.84
CA THR A 34 4.94 10.53 2.79
C THR A 34 5.28 11.41 3.99
N ALA A 35 5.54 12.71 3.77
CA ALA A 35 5.79 13.65 4.85
C ALA A 35 4.57 13.78 5.78
N VAL A 36 3.35 13.80 5.21
CA VAL A 36 2.10 13.82 5.97
C VAL A 36 1.94 12.53 6.78
N GLU A 37 2.21 11.35 6.22
CA GLU A 37 2.20 10.09 6.99
C GLU A 37 3.18 10.11 8.15
N VAL A 38 4.43 10.54 7.92
CA VAL A 38 5.43 10.61 8.99
C VAL A 38 4.99 11.60 10.08
N ALA A 39 4.46 12.77 9.69
CA ALA A 39 3.93 13.75 10.63
C ALA A 39 2.76 13.19 11.46
N LEU A 40 1.79 12.54 10.82
CA LEU A 40 0.68 11.86 11.50
C LEU A 40 1.17 10.71 12.40
N GLY A 41 2.21 10.01 11.99
CA GLY A 41 2.85 8.93 12.75
C GLY A 41 3.61 9.41 13.99
N ILE A 42 4.14 10.64 13.97
CA ILE A 42 4.81 11.26 15.12
C ILE A 42 3.80 11.92 16.05
N ILE A 43 2.91 12.76 15.51
CA ILE A 43 1.97 13.57 16.30
C ILE A 43 0.88 12.69 16.93
N LYS A 44 0.42 11.64 16.22
CA LYS A 44 -0.63 10.70 16.67
C LYS A 44 -1.79 11.41 17.39
N PRO A 45 -2.52 12.30 16.71
CA PRO A 45 -3.53 13.13 17.36
C PRO A 45 -4.59 12.26 18.03
N GLU A 46 -5.04 12.68 19.22
CA GLU A 46 -5.90 11.89 20.11
C GLU A 46 -7.17 11.40 19.40
N PHE A 47 -7.83 12.26 18.60
CA PHE A 47 -9.03 11.87 17.85
C PHE A 47 -8.80 10.70 16.86
N LEU A 48 -7.60 10.54 16.29
CA LEU A 48 -7.29 9.42 15.38
C LEU A 48 -6.91 8.14 16.12
N VAL A 49 -6.59 8.26 17.40
CA VAL A 49 -6.08 7.17 18.25
C VAL A 49 -7.18 6.60 19.14
N GLU A 50 -8.06 7.47 19.63
CA GLU A 50 -9.18 7.13 20.51
C GLU A 50 -10.34 6.53 19.73
N GLU A 51 -10.62 7.06 18.53
CA GLU A 51 -11.66 6.54 17.66
C GLU A 51 -11.22 5.19 17.05
N ARG A 52 -11.90 4.12 17.47
CA ARG A 52 -11.68 2.77 16.96
C ARG A 52 -12.74 2.44 15.91
N PHE A 53 -12.31 2.30 14.67
CA PHE A 53 -13.15 1.83 13.57
C PHE A 53 -12.78 0.39 13.21
N MET A 54 -13.78 -0.51 13.21
CA MET A 54 -13.59 -1.93 12.88
C MET A 54 -12.43 -2.56 13.68
N ARG A 55 -12.44 -2.37 15.01
CA ARG A 55 -11.47 -2.95 15.97
C ARG A 55 -10.03 -2.41 15.87
N MET A 56 -9.75 -1.48 14.96
CA MET A 56 -8.45 -0.80 14.80
C MET A 56 -8.58 0.71 14.97
N LYS A 57 -7.49 1.39 15.33
CA LYS A 57 -7.44 2.85 15.43
C LYS A 57 -7.68 3.48 14.05
N LEU A 58 -8.42 4.59 13.98
CA LEU A 58 -8.66 5.31 12.73
C LEU A 58 -7.35 5.72 12.04
N LEU A 59 -6.31 6.02 12.83
CA LEU A 59 -4.96 6.25 12.33
C LEU A 59 -4.47 5.09 11.44
N ASN A 60 -4.63 3.83 11.85
CA ASN A 60 -4.15 2.68 11.08
C ASN A 60 -4.85 2.58 9.72
N TRP A 61 -6.14 2.90 9.65
CA TRP A 61 -6.88 2.93 8.40
C TRP A 61 -6.32 3.98 7.43
N ILE A 62 -6.01 5.18 7.92
CA ILE A 62 -5.39 6.23 7.11
C ILE A 62 -4.04 5.74 6.55
N PHE A 63 -3.20 5.12 7.38
CA PHE A 63 -1.91 4.59 6.95
C PHE A 63 -2.04 3.50 5.88
N ILE A 64 -2.99 2.57 6.03
CA ILE A 64 -3.23 1.52 5.02
C ILE A 64 -3.64 2.16 3.68
N ILE A 65 -4.58 3.10 3.71
CA ILE A 65 -5.07 3.77 2.50
C ILE A 65 -3.96 4.58 1.82
N LEU A 66 -3.20 5.38 2.59
CA LEU A 66 -2.09 6.17 2.05
C LEU A 66 -0.97 5.27 1.52
N THR A 67 -0.71 4.12 2.14
CA THR A 67 0.26 3.14 1.64
C THR A 67 -0.18 2.55 0.30
N ILE A 68 -1.45 2.15 0.15
CA ILE A 68 -1.98 1.64 -1.13
C ILE A 68 -1.95 2.73 -2.19
N PHE A 69 -2.32 3.97 -1.84
CA PHE A 69 -2.25 5.11 -2.74
C PHE A 69 -0.83 5.28 -3.28
N LYS A 70 0.19 5.36 -2.41
CA LYS A 70 1.59 5.49 -2.84
C LYS A 70 2.03 4.32 -3.71
N ALA A 71 1.72 3.08 -3.32
CA ALA A 71 2.09 1.90 -4.08
C ALA A 71 1.54 1.96 -5.51
N TYR A 72 0.29 2.39 -5.68
CA TYR A 72 -0.32 2.56 -7.00
C TYR A 72 0.47 3.56 -7.86
N TYR A 73 0.75 4.77 -7.36
CA TYR A 73 1.48 5.79 -8.13
C TYR A 73 2.92 5.38 -8.41
N ILE A 74 3.59 4.68 -7.49
CA ILE A 74 4.94 4.18 -7.72
C ILE A 74 4.95 3.16 -8.87
N THR A 75 4.07 2.16 -8.81
CA THR A 75 4.02 1.11 -9.83
C THR A 75 3.57 1.65 -11.18
N TRP A 76 2.60 2.57 -11.21
CA TRP A 76 2.12 3.13 -12.48
C TRP A 76 3.14 4.07 -13.14
N ASP A 77 3.74 4.98 -12.36
CA ASP A 77 4.52 6.09 -12.91
C ASP A 77 6.05 5.87 -12.88
N PHE A 78 6.60 5.24 -11.84
CA PHE A 78 8.05 4.94 -11.79
C PHE A 78 8.40 3.61 -12.46
N MET A 79 7.57 2.59 -12.25
CA MET A 79 7.77 1.28 -12.89
C MET A 79 7.16 1.18 -14.29
N HIS A 80 6.61 2.27 -14.83
CA HIS A 80 6.04 2.37 -16.18
C HIS A 80 4.94 1.36 -16.51
N MET A 81 4.35 0.70 -15.51
CA MET A 81 3.34 -0.36 -15.69
C MET A 81 2.08 0.12 -16.41
N ARG A 82 1.85 1.44 -16.45
CA ARG A 82 0.74 2.04 -17.20
C ARG A 82 0.87 1.83 -18.71
N ASP A 83 2.07 2.05 -19.22
CA ASP A 83 2.37 2.12 -20.64
C ASP A 83 2.80 0.74 -21.20
N GLU A 84 2.77 -0.29 -20.34
CA GLU A 84 3.05 -1.69 -20.65
C GLU A 84 1.85 -2.48 -21.20
N VAL A 85 2.17 -3.62 -21.83
CA VAL A 85 1.14 -4.51 -22.39
C VAL A 85 0.18 -5.02 -21.31
N LYS A 86 -1.11 -5.04 -21.63
CA LYS A 86 -2.19 -5.47 -20.69
C LYS A 86 -1.96 -6.87 -20.12
N GLY A 87 -1.25 -7.75 -20.84
CA GLY A 87 -0.84 -9.07 -20.36
C GLY A 87 0.14 -8.98 -19.19
N LEU A 88 1.26 -8.29 -19.39
CA LEU A 88 2.32 -8.10 -18.39
C LEU A 88 1.78 -7.41 -17.13
N ARG A 89 0.99 -6.34 -17.32
CA ARG A 89 0.36 -5.64 -16.18
C ARG A 89 -0.50 -6.56 -15.33
N ARG A 90 -1.32 -7.41 -15.96
CA ARG A 90 -2.17 -8.37 -15.24
C ARG A 90 -1.35 -9.45 -14.57
N ALA A 91 -0.31 -9.96 -15.22
CA ALA A 91 0.55 -10.99 -14.64
C ALA A 91 1.18 -10.50 -13.33
N VAL A 92 1.75 -9.29 -13.31
CA VAL A 92 2.37 -8.74 -12.10
C VAL A 92 1.34 -8.47 -11.00
N VAL A 93 0.24 -7.78 -11.33
CA VAL A 93 -0.78 -7.40 -10.33
C VAL A 93 -1.46 -8.63 -9.72
N TRP A 94 -1.88 -9.59 -10.55
CA TRP A 94 -2.52 -10.81 -10.03
C TRP A 94 -1.57 -11.68 -9.23
N THR A 95 -0.30 -11.78 -9.64
CA THR A 95 0.70 -12.52 -8.86
C THR A 95 0.93 -11.86 -7.52
N ALA A 96 1.06 -10.53 -7.46
CA ALA A 96 1.22 -9.81 -6.20
C ALA A 96 0.02 -10.00 -5.26
N VAL A 97 -1.21 -9.89 -5.77
CA VAL A 97 -2.44 -10.11 -4.99
C VAL A 97 -2.50 -11.54 -4.47
N PHE A 98 -2.23 -12.53 -5.33
CA PHE A 98 -2.19 -13.93 -4.95
C PHE A 98 -1.16 -14.19 -3.83
N LEU A 99 0.05 -13.65 -3.97
CA LEU A 99 1.10 -13.80 -2.96
C LEU A 99 0.73 -13.16 -1.63
N ILE A 100 0.10 -11.98 -1.63
CA ILE A 100 -0.35 -11.33 -0.39
C ILE A 100 -1.42 -12.18 0.29
N CYS A 101 -2.42 -12.66 -0.44
CA CYS A 101 -3.47 -13.53 0.11
C CYS A 101 -2.89 -14.84 0.65
N TYR A 102 -1.96 -15.46 -0.08
CA TYR A 102 -1.30 -16.70 0.33
C TYR A 102 -0.42 -16.50 1.56
N LEU A 103 0.30 -15.38 1.65
CA LEU A 103 1.10 -15.04 2.84
C LEU A 103 0.21 -14.86 4.07
N VAL A 104 -0.90 -14.12 3.93
CA VAL A 104 -1.89 -13.95 5.02
C VAL A 104 -2.46 -15.31 5.45
N PHE A 105 -2.78 -16.18 4.50
CA PHE A 105 -3.25 -17.53 4.79
C PHE A 105 -2.25 -18.33 5.63
N ILE A 106 -0.98 -18.41 5.21
CA ILE A 106 0.06 -19.13 5.96
C ILE A 106 0.22 -18.55 7.36
N LEU A 107 0.33 -17.22 7.50
CA LEU A 107 0.54 -16.59 8.80
C LEU A 107 -0.62 -16.85 9.77
N LEU A 108 -1.86 -16.90 9.27
CA LEU A 108 -3.01 -17.22 10.10
C LEU A 108 -3.03 -18.71 10.48
N THR A 109 -2.77 -19.63 9.55
CA THR A 109 -2.74 -21.07 9.84
C THR A 109 -1.61 -21.44 10.80
N GLU A 110 -0.39 -20.95 10.57
CA GLU A 110 0.75 -21.20 11.46
C GLU A 110 0.56 -20.51 12.81
N GLY A 111 0.00 -19.29 12.83
CA GLY A 111 -0.30 -18.59 14.07
C GLY A 111 -1.33 -19.32 14.95
N ASP A 112 -2.37 -19.88 14.34
CA ASP A 112 -3.40 -20.68 15.00
C ASP A 112 -2.82 -22.00 15.52
N TYR A 113 -2.03 -22.71 14.70
CA TYR A 113 -1.34 -23.93 15.12
C TYR A 113 -0.42 -23.70 16.33
N ILE A 114 0.38 -22.62 16.30
CA ILE A 114 1.26 -22.25 17.41
C ILE A 114 0.42 -21.94 18.67
N PHE A 115 -0.68 -21.21 18.52
CA PHE A 115 -1.58 -20.88 19.62
C PHE A 115 -2.15 -22.15 20.28
N ASP A 116 -2.65 -23.10 19.50
CA ASP A 116 -3.20 -24.37 20.00
C ASP A 116 -2.14 -25.21 20.74
N VAL A 117 -0.89 -25.23 20.25
CA VAL A 117 0.23 -25.92 20.93
C VAL A 117 0.55 -25.29 22.27
N TYR A 118 0.50 -23.95 22.38
CA TYR A 118 0.71 -23.26 23.66
C TYR A 118 -0.46 -23.43 24.64
N ASP A 119 -1.71 -23.52 24.15
CA ASP A 119 -2.89 -23.68 24.99
C ASP A 119 -3.07 -25.13 25.51
N SER A 120 -2.82 -26.11 24.65
CA SER A 120 -2.99 -27.54 24.97
C SER A 120 -1.72 -28.27 25.44
N GLY A 121 -0.55 -27.67 25.23
CA GLY A 121 0.74 -28.22 25.65
C GLY A 121 0.94 -28.07 27.15
N PHE A 122 1.32 -29.16 27.83
CA PHE A 122 1.75 -29.14 29.23
C PHE A 122 3.07 -28.36 29.37
N GLN A 123 2.98 -27.03 29.40
CA GLN A 123 4.11 -26.17 29.73
C GLN A 123 4.19 -26.11 31.26
N SER A 124 5.12 -26.86 31.85
CA SER A 124 5.49 -26.65 33.25
C SER A 124 6.11 -25.26 33.35
N TRP A 125 5.32 -24.31 33.86
CA TRP A 125 5.84 -23.05 34.34
C TRP A 125 6.68 -23.37 35.57
N ASP A 126 7.98 -23.60 35.38
CA ASP A 126 8.94 -23.59 36.48
C ASP A 126 9.05 -22.12 36.93
N PHE A 127 8.40 -21.83 38.06
CA PHE A 127 8.49 -20.56 38.77
C PHE A 127 9.75 -20.54 39.65
#